data_AF-A0A1V3WKN9-F1
#
_entry.id   AF-A0A1V3WKN9-F1
#
_cell.length_a   1.000
_cell.length_b   1.000
_cell.length_c   1.000
_cell.angle_alpha   90.00
_cell.angle_beta   90.00
_cell.angle_gamma   90.00
#
_symmetry.space_group_name_H-M   'P 1'
#
loop_
_entity.id
_entity.type
_entity.pdbx_description
1 polymer ?
#
loop_
_entity_poly.entity_id
_entity_poly.type
_entity_poly.pdbx_seq_one_letter_code
_entity_poly.pdbx_strand_id
1 'polypeptide(L)' 'MPPMTSQEPLPPAIEAAYRILAEHGPLSAADLKAALRSQGFAKSIESLSQLPDRFPQRFDLTADGLLSVASAAPP' A
#
# COMPACT_ATOMS: atom_id res chain seq x y z
N MET A 1 17.72 10.64 -25.94
CA MET A 1 18.29 10.53 -24.57
C MET A 1 17.18 9.98 -23.66
N PRO A 2 17.48 9.04 -22.76
CA PRO A 2 16.61 7.88 -22.45
C PRO A 2 15.36 8.21 -21.63
N PRO A 3 14.29 7.37 -21.68
CA PRO A 3 13.21 7.44 -20.71
C PRO A 3 13.69 6.79 -19.40
N MET A 4 14.02 7.60 -18.40
CA MET A 4 14.42 7.12 -17.08
C MET A 4 13.41 7.59 -16.03
N THR A 5 12.12 7.32 -16.24
CA THR A 5 11.28 7.15 -15.05
C THR A 5 11.54 5.73 -14.58
N SER A 6 12.60 5.59 -13.76
CA SER A 6 12.74 4.48 -12.83
C SER A 6 11.54 4.50 -11.89
N GLN A 7 10.38 4.12 -12.40
CA GLN A 7 9.34 3.57 -11.58
C GLN A 7 9.92 2.24 -11.12
N GLU A 8 10.68 2.27 -10.01
CA GLU A 8 10.98 1.04 -9.29
C GLU A 8 9.65 0.28 -9.23
N PRO A 9 9.57 -0.91 -9.85
CA PRO A 9 8.33 -1.64 -9.86
C PRO A 9 7.96 -1.84 -8.40
N LEU A 10 6.81 -1.31 -8.00
CA LEU A 10 6.30 -1.52 -6.66
C LEU A 10 6.34 -3.03 -6.43
N PRO A 11 6.87 -3.49 -5.28
CA PRO A 11 6.89 -4.91 -5.02
C PRO A 11 5.47 -5.43 -5.20
N PRO A 12 5.26 -6.61 -5.79
CA PRO A 12 3.93 -7.11 -6.12
C PRO A 12 3.02 -7.18 -4.88
N ALA A 13 3.60 -7.40 -3.70
CA ALA A 13 2.90 -7.30 -2.41
C ALA A 13 2.36 -5.89 -2.11
N ILE A 14 3.08 -4.83 -2.48
CA ILE A 14 2.67 -3.45 -2.24
C ILE A 14 1.61 -3.02 -3.26
N GLU A 15 1.75 -3.43 -4.53
CA GLU A 15 0.71 -3.19 -5.53
C GLU A 15 -0.60 -3.90 -5.15
N ALA A 16 -0.52 -5.16 -4.71
CA ALA A 16 -1.69 -5.88 -4.20
C ALA A 16 -2.30 -5.16 -2.99
N ALA A 17 -1.47 -4.67 -2.05
CA ALA A 17 -1.93 -3.90 -0.91
C ALA A 17 -2.68 -2.63 -1.32
N TYR A 18 -2.12 -1.88 -2.27
CA TYR A 18 -2.75 -0.69 -2.83
C TYR A 18 -4.10 -1.01 -3.47
N ARG A 19 -4.18 -2.09 -4.27
CA ARG A 19 -5.45 -2.53 -4.88
C ARG A 19 -6.49 -2.92 -3.83
N ILE A 20 -6.10 -3.70 -2.82
CA ILE A 20 -7.00 -4.11 -1.72
C ILE A 20 -7.56 -2.88 -1.00
N LEU A 21 -6.70 -1.91 -0.64
CA LEU A 21 -7.12 -0.67 0.01
C LEU A 21 -7.96 0.22 -0.89
N ALA A 22 -7.70 0.24 -2.20
CA ALA A 22 -8.50 1.00 -3.15
C ALA A 22 -9.91 0.41 -3.33
N GLU A 23 -10.05 -0.92 -3.28
CA GLU A 23 -11.35 -1.60 -3.47
C GLU A 23 -12.16 -1.71 -2.17
N HIS A 24 -11.51 -2.02 -1.04
CA HIS A 24 -12.17 -2.18 0.25
C HIS A 24 -12.22 -0.88 1.07
N GLY A 25 -11.42 0.12 0.72
CA GLY A 25 -11.24 1.35 1.49
C GLY A 25 -10.15 1.24 2.56
N PRO A 26 -10.11 2.17 3.52
CA PRO A 26 -9.12 2.16 4.59
C PRO A 26 -9.27 0.92 5.49
N LEU A 27 -8.19 0.14 5.62
CA LEU A 27 -8.15 -1.10 6.39
C LEU A 27 -7.04 -1.09 7.43
N SER A 28 -7.22 -1.86 8.49
CA SER A 28 -6.16 -2.09 9.48
C SER A 28 -5.00 -2.85 8.85
N ALA A 29 -3.79 -2.65 9.37
CA ALA A 29 -2.62 -3.43 8.93
C ALA A 29 -2.81 -4.96 9.09
N ALA A 30 -3.64 -5.39 10.03
CA ALA A 30 -4.03 -6.79 10.22
C ALA A 30 -4.91 -7.31 9.07
N ASP A 31 -5.95 -6.57 8.67
CA ASP A 31 -6.83 -6.93 7.55
C ASP A 31 -6.08 -6.91 6.23
N LEU A 32 -5.27 -5.87 5.99
CA LEU A 32 -4.41 -5.78 4.82
C LEU A 32 -3.45 -6.97 4.73
N LYS A 33 -2.84 -7.37 5.86
CA LYS A 33 -2.02 -8.58 5.95
C LYS A 33 -2.80 -9.83 5.61
N ALA A 34 -4.03 -9.98 6.12
CA ALA A 34 -4.85 -11.15 5.85
C ALA A 34 -5.17 -11.28 4.36
N ALA A 35 -5.57 -10.17 3.73
CA ALA A 35 -5.85 -10.11 2.29
C ALA A 35 -4.59 -10.38 1.45
N LEU A 36 -3.44 -9.78 1.82
CA LEU A 36 -2.15 -10.06 1.17
C LEU A 36 -1.73 -11.51 1.29
N ARG A 37 -1.92 -12.11 2.47
CA ARG A 37 -1.62 -13.53 2.70
C ARG A 37 -2.49 -14.42 1.81
N SER A 38 -3.75 -14.06 1.59
CA SER A 38 -4.64 -14.77 0.65
C SER A 38 -4.16 -14.70 -0.79
N GLN A 39 -3.40 -13.66 -1.15
CA GLN A 39 -2.74 -13.50 -2.45
C GLN A 39 -1.36 -14.19 -2.51
N GLY A 40 -0.91 -14.82 -1.42
CA GLY A 40 0.41 -15.46 -1.32
C GLY A 40 1.53 -14.55 -0.83
N PHE A 41 1.22 -13.29 -0.45
CA PHE A 41 2.21 -12.35 0.08
C PHE A 41 2.26 -12.41 1.61
N ALA A 42 3.36 -12.94 2.14
CA ALA A 42 3.61 -12.98 3.58
C ALA A 42 4.40 -11.74 4.03
N LYS A 43 3.69 -10.65 4.36
CA LYS A 43 4.24 -9.43 4.98
C LYS A 43 3.93 -9.38 6.48
N SER A 44 4.85 -8.83 7.27
CA SER A 44 4.62 -8.54 8.70
C SER A 44 3.78 -7.29 8.89
N ILE A 45 2.99 -7.23 9.97
CA ILE A 45 2.16 -6.07 10.31
C ILE A 45 3.01 -4.81 10.43
N GLU A 46 4.15 -4.85 11.14
CA GLU A 46 5.09 -3.73 11.21
C GLU A 46 5.48 -3.19 9.83
N SER A 47 5.78 -4.11 8.90
CA SER A 47 6.20 -3.76 7.54
C SER A 47 5.07 -3.15 6.70
N LEU A 48 3.80 -3.40 7.09
CA LEU A 48 2.61 -2.77 6.51
C LEU A 48 2.31 -1.43 7.19
N SER A 49 2.43 -1.34 8.51
CA SER A 49 2.31 -0.09 9.26
C SER A 49 3.35 0.95 8.85
N GLN A 50 4.52 0.51 8.39
CA GLN A 50 5.56 1.38 7.83
C GLN A 50 5.34 1.70 6.34
N LEU A 51 4.29 1.20 5.68
CA LEU A 51 4.01 1.55 4.28
C LEU A 51 3.78 3.05 4.04
N PRO A 52 2.96 3.77 4.82
CA PRO A 52 2.79 5.21 4.64
C PRO A 52 4.09 5.98 4.90
N ASP A 53 4.97 5.47 5.77
CA ASP A 53 6.30 6.07 5.99
C ASP A 53 7.27 5.82 4.81
N ARG A 54 7.28 4.59 4.26
CA ARG A 54 8.14 4.23 3.12
C ARG A 54 7.61 4.68 1.77
N PHE A 55 6.29 4.75 1.62
CA PHE A 55 5.57 5.08 0.40
C PHE A 55 4.48 6.13 0.67
N PRO A 56 4.82 7.32 1.19
CA PRO A 56 3.85 8.37 1.52
C PRO A 56 3.09 8.88 0.29
N GLN A 57 3.65 8.69 -0.89
CA GLN A 57 3.04 9.02 -2.19
C GLN A 57 1.95 8.03 -2.64
N ARG A 58 1.78 6.88 -1.97
CA ARG A 58 0.82 5.82 -2.35
C ARG A 58 -0.05 5.32 -1.20
N PHE A 59 0.44 5.42 0.03
CA PHE A 59 -0.29 5.03 1.23
C PHE A 59 -0.38 6.20 2.18
N ASP A 60 -1.51 6.28 2.85
CA ASP A 60 -1.80 7.27 3.87
C ASP A 60 -2.27 6.54 5.15
N LEU A 61 -2.13 7.19 6.30
CA LEU A 61 -2.65 6.66 7.57
C LEU A 61 -3.77 7.57 8.04
N THR A 62 -4.98 7.03 8.16
CA THR A 62 -6.13 7.79 8.63
C THR A 62 -5.95 8.16 10.11
N ALA A 63 -6.74 9.14 10.58
CA ALA A 63 -6.75 9.53 12.00
C ALA A 63 -7.10 8.38 12.95
N ASP A 64 -7.82 7.37 12.47
CA ASP A 64 -8.15 6.12 13.19
C ASP A 64 -7.01 5.09 13.21
N GLY A 65 -5.87 5.39 12.58
CA GLY A 65 -4.74 4.46 12.47
C GLY A 65 -4.95 3.36 11.41
N LEU A 66 -5.88 3.56 10.47
CA LEU A 66 -6.10 2.64 9.35
C LEU A 66 -5.21 3.03 8.17
N LEU A 67 -4.75 2.03 7.42
CA LEU A 67 -4.04 2.24 6.17
C LEU A 67 -5.05 2.56 5.08
N SER A 68 -4.83 3.67 4.39
CA SER A 68 -5.60 4.07 3.21
C SER A 68 -4.68 4.18 2.00
N VAL A 69 -5.24 4.16 0.80
CA VAL A 69 -4.50 4.61 -0.37
C VAL A 69 -4.37 6.12 -0.32
N ALA A 70 -3.16 6.63 -0.52
CA ALA A 70 -2.99 8.04 -0.83
C ALA A 70 -3.65 8.25 -2.19
N SER A 71 -4.86 8.81 -2.20
CA SER A 71 -5.52 9.21 -3.43
C SER A 71 -4.59 10.21 -4.09
N ALA A 72 -3.86 9.78 -5.12
CA ALA A 72 -3.27 10.71 -6.07
C ALA A 72 -4.47 11.45 -6.66
N ALA A 73 -4.78 12.62 -6.08
CA ALA A 73 -5.67 13.57 -6.73
C ALA A 73 -5.07 13.76 -8.13
N PRO A 74 -5.80 13.41 -9.20
CA PRO A 74 -5.36 13.84 -10.52
C PRO A 74 -5.31 15.38 -10.48
N PRO A 75 -4.30 16.01 -11.13
CA PRO A 75 -4.16 17.46 -11.18
C PRO A 75 -5.38 18.15 -11.80
#